data_AF-A0A7C3KTR1-F1
#
_entry.id   AF-A0A7C3KTR1-F1
#
_cell.length_a   1.000
_cell.length_b   1.000
_cell.length_c   1.000
_cell.angle_alpha   90.00
_cell.angle_beta   90.00
_cell.angle_gamma   90.00
#
_symmetry.space_group_name_H-M   'P 1'
#
loop_
_entity.id
_entity.type
_entity.pdbx_description
1 polymer ?
#
loop_
_entity_poly.entity_id
_entity_poly.type
_entity_poly.pdbx_seq_one_letter_code
_entity_poly.pdbx_strand_id
1 'polypeptide(L)'
;MNARQLTITAAATAIALTAILNIFSVKSQPKLLVFPPGSSYEKEWKKVDSLSNKGLYKSALDVTEGIYTKAKSQNNAPQLVKAIIHRMKFEQYIEEYSLEKAINKLSQETEQAKYPLKPVLHSMLAQTYWNYYSANRWKFDQRTQTVNFRKDDISTWDLTSIVDQVVKHYQWSLSSADSLKKTKLDIYDAVLETEYDSKKFRPTLYDFLAHRALDFYMNTEPEITKPAYRFEISSEDYFQPYDVFMKYNISSSDSLSLKFYAVKIFQELLDLHSKDSDPSALVDADLRRLKFIRSYSTSEFKDSLYLESLRQLEKKFYSHESSAEAAYEIAYMAYSQGLKYQPLVSDEYKWKMKEAVSVCEQGIKRFPQSHGAKNCQALIETIGQKDLDLQVEKVNLPDKPALAFVQYKNLKKIWLRVCRMDIDKYNNAVEKLYGEELVKKYLKLSPLKEWSLDLPDDGDHQSHSVEIALPELPLGHYVLLASDNAGFQYKKNAIAYTSCWASDISYLSRKNEDGSYDFYVLSREKGSPLKNVTAQLWYEKYNYMTRNYEYVKAEKYASDDNGFFNVPVQGKDYRNFNVQFISGKDELHTDYAIYQYKPYDYNQKVSTKTFFFTDRMIYRPG
;
A
#
# COMPACT_ATOMS: atom_id res chain seq x y z
N MET A 1 44.42 21.72 26.52
CA MET A 1 45.16 22.81 25.84
C MET A 1 44.26 24.03 25.75
N ASN A 2 44.55 24.99 26.66
CA ASN A 2 44.28 26.44 26.70
C ASN A 2 43.03 27.00 25.98
N ALA A 3 41.97 27.49 26.63
CA ALA A 3 41.84 28.52 27.69
C ALA A 3 42.05 29.98 27.22
N ARG A 4 41.01 30.81 27.39
CA ARG A 4 40.96 32.26 27.73
C ARG A 4 39.48 32.72 27.63
N GLN A 5 38.86 33.43 28.56
CA GLN A 5 39.35 34.18 29.71
C GLN A 5 38.19 34.51 30.68
N LEU A 6 38.42 34.37 31.98
CA LEU A 6 37.63 34.93 33.08
C LEU A 6 37.94 36.43 33.24
N THR A 7 36.99 37.20 33.80
CA THR A 7 37.32 38.12 34.91
C THR A 7 36.10 38.42 35.78
N ILE A 8 36.30 38.25 37.08
CA ILE A 8 35.41 38.54 38.20
C ILE A 8 35.82 39.90 38.77
N THR A 9 34.87 40.69 39.26
CA THR A 9 35.14 41.67 40.33
C THR A 9 34.00 41.60 41.35
N ALA A 10 34.37 41.50 42.62
CA ALA A 10 33.51 41.43 43.78
C ALA A 10 33.53 42.78 44.52
N ALA A 11 32.44 43.13 45.23
CA ALA A 11 32.45 43.47 46.66
C ALA A 11 31.12 44.07 47.18
N ALA A 12 30.80 43.67 48.43
CA ALA A 12 30.18 44.42 49.53
C ALA A 12 28.63 44.59 49.65
N THR A 13 28.04 43.66 50.42
CA THR A 13 27.18 43.83 51.63
C THR A 13 26.32 45.09 51.84
N ALA A 14 25.00 44.89 52.04
CA ALA A 14 24.24 45.42 53.19
C ALA A 14 22.91 44.67 53.41
N ILE A 15 22.62 44.38 54.67
CA ILE A 15 21.46 43.67 55.23
C ILE A 15 20.25 44.61 55.32
N ALA A 16 19.04 44.18 54.93
CA ALA A 16 17.80 44.57 55.61
C ALA A 16 16.56 43.73 55.23
N LEU A 17 15.96 43.14 56.28
CA LEU A 17 14.57 42.77 56.51
C LEU A 17 13.84 41.70 55.66
N THR A 18 13.63 40.59 56.38
CA THR A 18 12.56 39.59 56.31
C THR A 18 11.16 40.10 55.98
N ALA A 19 10.50 39.44 55.02
CA ALA A 19 9.07 39.13 55.07
C ALA A 19 8.82 37.79 54.36
N ILE A 20 8.50 36.77 55.16
CA ILE A 20 8.02 35.47 54.69
C ILE A 20 6.61 35.69 54.14
N LEU A 21 6.39 35.44 52.86
CA LEU A 21 5.06 35.32 52.27
C LEU A 21 4.99 34.00 51.51
N ASN A 22 4.22 33.08 52.09
CA ASN A 22 3.70 31.88 51.47
C ASN A 22 3.04 32.24 50.13
N ILE A 23 3.71 31.95 49.01
CA ILE A 23 3.05 31.94 47.72
C ILE A 23 2.28 30.62 47.64
N PHE A 24 1.01 30.70 48.04
CA PHE A 24 -0.01 29.77 47.59
C PHE A 24 0.10 29.65 46.07
N SER A 25 0.25 28.42 45.59
CA SER A 25 0.11 28.09 44.18
C SER A 25 -1.35 28.36 43.80
N VAL A 26 -1.62 29.57 43.29
CA VAL A 26 -2.93 29.94 42.73
C VAL A 26 -3.09 29.12 41.46
N LYS A 27 -3.93 28.08 41.52
CA LYS A 27 -4.53 27.48 40.32
C LYS A 27 -5.18 28.62 39.54
N SER A 28 -4.60 28.97 38.39
CA SER A 28 -5.22 29.91 37.47
C SER A 28 -6.59 29.35 37.08
N GLN A 29 -7.65 30.03 37.49
CA GLN A 29 -8.98 29.74 36.96
C GLN A 29 -8.93 29.98 35.44
N PRO A 30 -9.39 29.04 34.61
CA PRO A 30 -9.47 29.27 33.17
C PRO A 30 -10.38 30.48 32.93
N LYS A 31 -9.86 31.51 32.26
CA LYS A 31 -10.66 32.66 31.82
C LYS A 31 -11.80 32.10 30.97
N LEU A 32 -13.02 32.15 31.51
CA LEU A 32 -14.25 31.86 30.78
C LEU A 32 -14.27 32.76 29.54
N LEU A 33 -14.12 32.14 28.38
CA LEU A 33 -14.28 32.83 27.10
C LEU A 33 -15.75 33.24 27.00
N VAL A 34 -16.00 34.55 27.02
CA VAL A 34 -17.34 35.11 26.88
C VAL A 34 -17.70 35.11 25.41
N PHE A 35 -18.80 34.44 25.05
CA PHE A 35 -19.26 34.32 23.67
C PHE A 35 -20.61 35.02 23.48
N PRO A 36 -20.78 35.84 22.43
CA PRO A 36 -22.08 36.45 22.14
C PRO A 36 -23.12 35.40 21.72
N PRO A 37 -24.42 35.61 22.07
CA PRO A 37 -25.52 34.79 21.58
C PRO A 37 -25.56 34.80 20.05
N GLY A 38 -25.70 33.63 19.42
CA GLY A 38 -25.80 33.49 17.96
C GLY A 38 -24.48 33.37 17.17
N SER A 39 -23.31 33.21 17.81
CA SER A 39 -22.06 32.97 17.06
C SER A 39 -22.00 31.57 16.41
N SER A 40 -21.52 31.49 15.16
CA SER A 40 -21.38 30.25 14.37
C SER A 40 -20.21 29.35 14.79
N TYR A 41 -19.59 29.62 15.94
CA TYR A 41 -18.35 28.97 16.44
C TYR A 41 -17.11 29.12 15.52
N GLU A 42 -17.22 29.77 14.36
CA GLU A 42 -16.16 29.87 13.36
C GLU A 42 -14.89 30.57 13.87
N LYS A 43 -15.04 31.65 14.63
CA LYS A 43 -13.88 32.40 15.16
C LYS A 43 -13.12 31.54 16.16
N GLU A 44 -13.86 30.80 16.96
CA GLU A 44 -13.36 29.88 17.98
C GLU A 44 -12.65 28.69 17.32
N TRP A 45 -13.24 28.08 16.30
CA TRP A 45 -12.61 26.99 15.54
C TRP A 45 -11.36 27.44 14.79
N LYS A 46 -11.38 28.60 14.13
CA LYS A 46 -10.17 29.18 13.50
C LYS A 46 -9.04 29.37 14.51
N LYS A 47 -9.37 29.73 15.74
CA LYS A 47 -8.38 29.84 16.83
C LYS A 47 -7.86 28.47 17.25
N VAL A 48 -8.74 27.47 17.41
CA VAL A 48 -8.34 26.08 17.69
C VAL A 48 -7.37 25.57 16.61
N ASP A 49 -7.72 25.75 15.33
CA ASP A 49 -6.90 25.31 14.20
C ASP A 49 -5.55 26.02 14.16
N SER A 50 -5.54 27.34 14.37
CA SER A 50 -4.29 28.11 14.43
C SER A 50 -3.37 27.65 15.57
N LEU A 51 -3.91 27.28 16.73
CA LEU A 51 -3.13 26.79 17.86
C LEU A 51 -2.63 25.36 17.60
N SER A 52 -3.49 24.49 17.05
CA SER A 52 -3.13 23.12 16.65
C SER A 52 -1.99 23.10 15.63
N ASN A 53 -2.06 23.95 14.59
CA ASN A 53 -1.03 24.04 13.55
C ASN A 53 0.32 24.55 14.08
N LYS A 54 0.33 25.20 15.25
CA LYS A 54 1.54 25.65 15.95
C LYS A 54 2.04 24.64 16.99
N GLY A 55 1.40 23.46 17.12
CA GLY A 55 1.72 22.48 18.16
C GLY A 55 1.31 22.89 19.57
N LEU A 56 0.50 23.93 19.73
CA LEU A 56 0.07 24.47 21.03
C LEU A 56 -1.18 23.72 21.54
N TYR A 57 -1.08 22.40 21.70
CA TYR A 57 -2.23 21.53 21.99
C TYR A 57 -2.94 21.84 23.30
N LYS A 58 -2.22 22.25 24.36
CA LYS A 58 -2.85 22.62 25.63
C LYS A 58 -3.73 23.86 25.49
N SER A 59 -3.24 24.89 24.80
CA SER A 59 -4.02 26.10 24.52
C SER A 59 -5.18 25.83 23.56
N ALA A 60 -4.99 24.94 22.58
CA ALA A 60 -6.05 24.50 21.69
C ALA A 60 -7.16 23.75 22.46
N LEU A 61 -6.78 22.88 23.40
CA LEU A 61 -7.70 22.19 24.31
C LEU A 61 -8.49 23.18 25.17
N ASP A 62 -7.84 24.19 25.76
CA ASP A 62 -8.53 25.19 26.59
C ASP A 62 -9.61 25.96 25.81
N VAL A 63 -9.34 26.31 24.55
CA VAL A 63 -10.34 26.95 23.67
C VAL A 63 -11.47 25.96 23.33
N THR A 64 -11.12 24.69 23.07
CA THR A 64 -12.08 23.63 22.76
C THR A 64 -13.01 23.34 23.94
N GLU A 65 -12.53 23.38 25.17
CA GLU A 65 -13.36 23.23 26.39
C GLU A 65 -14.40 24.35 26.52
N GLY A 66 -14.04 25.58 26.13
CA GLY A 66 -14.98 26.70 26.03
C GLY A 66 -16.08 26.44 25.00
N ILE A 67 -15.71 25.93 23.82
CA ILE A 67 -16.66 25.53 22.76
C ILE A 67 -17.58 24.40 23.26
N TYR A 68 -17.01 23.36 23.88
CA TYR A 68 -17.74 22.22 24.44
C TYR A 68 -18.80 22.68 25.47
N THR A 69 -18.40 23.53 26.42
CA THR A 69 -19.30 24.03 27.47
C THR A 69 -20.48 24.81 26.88
N LYS A 70 -20.19 25.67 25.90
CA LYS A 70 -21.23 26.44 25.20
C LYS A 70 -22.15 25.54 24.36
N ALA A 71 -21.59 24.60 23.59
CA ALA A 71 -22.38 23.68 22.79
C ALA A 71 -23.31 22.81 23.65
N LYS A 72 -22.82 22.38 24.83
CA LYS A 72 -23.62 21.64 25.81
C LYS A 72 -24.75 22.48 26.40
N SER A 73 -24.51 23.74 26.79
CA SER A 73 -25.56 24.62 27.31
C SER A 73 -26.62 25.00 26.26
N GLN A 74 -26.23 25.05 24.99
CA GLN A 74 -27.11 25.35 23.86
C GLN A 74 -27.81 24.12 23.26
N ASN A 75 -27.53 22.91 23.77
CA ASN A 75 -27.97 21.64 23.16
C ASN A 75 -27.60 21.53 21.67
N ASN A 76 -26.46 22.10 21.27
CA ASN A 76 -25.98 22.08 19.90
C ASN A 76 -25.20 20.78 19.64
N ALA A 77 -25.92 19.71 19.27
CA ALA A 77 -25.34 18.38 19.07
C ALA A 77 -24.16 18.34 18.07
N PRO A 78 -24.22 18.99 16.89
CA PRO A 78 -23.10 18.97 15.93
C PRO A 78 -21.81 19.59 16.47
N GLN A 79 -21.93 20.75 17.12
CA GLN A 79 -20.78 21.43 17.72
C GLN A 79 -20.25 20.69 18.94
N LEU A 80 -21.14 20.03 19.69
CA LEU A 80 -20.76 19.21 20.83
C LEU A 80 -19.97 17.96 20.39
N VAL A 81 -20.41 17.27 19.34
CA VAL A 81 -19.64 16.15 18.74
C VAL A 81 -18.27 16.63 18.27
N LYS A 82 -18.22 17.75 17.53
CA LYS A 82 -16.95 18.33 17.07
C LYS A 82 -16.02 18.66 18.23
N ALA A 83 -16.55 19.27 19.29
CA ALA A 83 -15.79 19.58 20.49
C ALA A 83 -15.25 18.32 21.18
N ILE A 84 -16.05 17.26 21.31
CA ILE A 84 -15.61 15.98 21.88
C ILE A 84 -14.47 15.38 21.07
N ILE A 85 -14.57 15.35 19.73
CA ILE A 85 -13.52 14.82 18.84
C ILE A 85 -12.20 15.61 19.02
N HIS A 86 -12.28 16.94 19.01
CA HIS A 86 -11.09 17.78 19.20
C HIS A 86 -10.50 17.65 20.61
N ARG A 87 -11.33 17.51 21.65
CA ARG A 87 -10.86 17.22 23.01
C ARG A 87 -10.07 15.92 23.04
N MET A 88 -10.65 14.82 22.52
CA MET A 88 -9.97 13.53 22.43
C MET A 88 -8.64 13.63 21.69
N LYS A 89 -8.62 14.33 20.54
CA LYS A 89 -7.39 14.57 19.75
C LYS A 89 -6.32 15.28 20.56
N PHE A 90 -6.64 16.39 21.24
CA PHE A 90 -5.64 17.16 21.97
C PHE A 90 -5.21 16.48 23.27
N GLU A 91 -6.12 15.83 23.98
CA GLU A 91 -5.80 15.04 25.17
C GLU A 91 -4.84 13.89 24.83
N GLN A 92 -4.96 13.28 23.65
CA GLN A 92 -4.03 12.25 23.18
C GLN A 92 -2.58 12.74 23.07
N TYR A 93 -2.35 14.02 22.76
CA TYR A 93 -0.99 14.61 22.71
C TYR A 93 -0.45 15.03 24.08
N ILE A 94 -1.31 15.16 25.09
CA ILE A 94 -0.96 15.76 26.38
C ILE A 94 -0.93 14.72 27.50
N GLU A 95 -1.76 13.68 27.43
CA GLU A 95 -1.99 12.73 28.51
C GLU A 95 -1.55 11.30 28.17
N GLU A 96 -0.91 10.65 29.15
CA GLU A 96 -0.75 9.20 29.16
C GLU A 96 -2.11 8.51 29.37
N TYR A 97 -2.26 7.29 28.82
CA TYR A 97 -3.49 6.47 28.87
C TYR A 97 -4.72 7.17 28.27
N SER A 98 -4.51 8.01 27.26
CA SER A 98 -5.55 8.86 26.67
C SER A 98 -6.76 8.09 26.12
N LEU A 99 -6.59 6.89 25.56
CA LEU A 99 -7.70 6.08 25.06
C LEU A 99 -8.60 5.54 26.19
N GLU A 100 -8.03 5.10 27.31
CA GLU A 100 -8.79 4.57 28.46
C GLU A 100 -9.62 5.68 29.10
N LYS A 101 -9.01 6.85 29.28
CA LYS A 101 -9.70 8.05 29.78
C LYS A 101 -10.76 8.54 28.79
N ALA A 102 -10.49 8.49 27.48
CA ALA A 102 -11.45 8.87 26.46
C ALA A 102 -12.68 7.96 26.48
N ILE A 103 -12.51 6.65 26.64
CA ILE A 103 -13.62 5.69 26.81
C ILE A 103 -14.47 6.07 28.03
N ASN A 104 -13.85 6.31 29.17
CA ASN A 104 -14.57 6.68 30.40
C ASN A 104 -15.34 7.99 30.26
N LYS A 105 -14.70 9.05 29.74
CA LYS A 105 -15.34 10.36 29.49
C LYS A 105 -16.50 10.22 28.49
N LEU A 106 -16.28 9.54 27.37
CA LEU A 106 -17.27 9.36 26.32
C LEU A 106 -18.46 8.50 26.80
N SER A 107 -18.23 7.50 27.64
CA SER A 107 -19.29 6.72 28.29
C SER A 107 -20.21 7.61 29.14
N GLN A 108 -19.62 8.48 29.97
CA GLN A 108 -20.39 9.42 30.81
C GLN A 108 -21.20 10.41 29.96
N GLU A 109 -20.62 10.95 28.89
CA GLU A 109 -21.36 11.82 27.96
C GLU A 109 -22.51 11.07 27.28
N THR A 110 -22.29 9.81 26.89
CA THR A 110 -23.29 8.98 26.21
C THR A 110 -24.49 8.67 27.10
N GLU A 111 -24.27 8.44 28.40
CA GLU A 111 -25.34 8.18 29.37
C GLU A 111 -26.30 9.37 29.51
N GLN A 112 -25.76 10.59 29.52
CA GLN A 112 -26.53 11.82 29.71
C GLN A 112 -27.10 12.39 28.40
N ALA A 113 -26.59 11.94 27.25
CA ALA A 113 -26.97 12.45 25.96
C ALA A 113 -28.43 12.12 25.61
N LYS A 114 -29.04 13.00 24.84
CA LYS A 114 -30.37 12.82 24.24
C LYS A 114 -30.26 12.78 22.71
N TYR A 115 -31.33 12.36 22.04
CA TYR A 115 -31.41 12.45 20.59
C TYR A 115 -31.27 13.91 20.10
N PRO A 116 -30.58 14.20 18.98
CA PRO A 116 -29.89 13.28 18.06
C PRO A 116 -28.45 12.93 18.45
N LEU A 117 -27.92 13.48 19.55
CA LEU A 117 -26.54 13.28 19.99
C LEU A 117 -26.24 11.83 20.41
N LYS A 118 -27.13 11.22 21.19
CA LYS A 118 -26.89 9.92 21.83
C LYS A 118 -26.50 8.79 20.86
N PRO A 119 -27.20 8.58 19.73
CA PRO A 119 -26.80 7.60 18.71
C PRO A 119 -25.37 7.81 18.19
N VAL A 120 -24.97 9.06 17.95
CA VAL A 120 -23.62 9.40 17.45
C VAL A 120 -22.56 9.08 18.49
N LEU A 121 -22.80 9.40 19.77
CA LEU A 121 -21.86 9.07 20.84
C LEU A 121 -21.70 7.57 21.05
N HIS A 122 -22.77 6.78 20.90
CA HIS A 122 -22.66 5.32 20.89
C HIS A 122 -21.76 4.81 19.75
N SER A 123 -21.91 5.34 18.53
CA SER A 123 -21.04 4.97 17.39
C SER A 123 -19.58 5.39 17.60
N MET A 124 -19.34 6.57 18.18
CA MET A 124 -17.99 7.01 18.55
C MET A 124 -17.37 6.13 19.65
N LEU A 125 -18.17 5.71 20.63
CA LEU A 125 -17.72 4.87 21.73
C LEU A 125 -17.36 3.47 21.25
N ALA A 126 -18.17 2.88 20.35
CA ALA A 126 -17.85 1.63 19.67
C ALA A 126 -16.49 1.72 18.93
N GLN A 127 -16.29 2.78 18.14
CA GLN A 127 -15.01 3.02 17.47
C GLN A 127 -13.85 3.19 18.46
N THR A 128 -14.07 3.86 19.58
CA THR A 128 -13.01 4.11 20.58
C THR A 128 -12.58 2.81 21.27
N TYR A 129 -13.53 1.93 21.61
CA TYR A 129 -13.23 0.57 22.09
C TYR A 129 -12.40 -0.22 21.07
N TRP A 130 -12.77 -0.15 19.79
CA TRP A 130 -12.01 -0.84 18.74
C TRP A 130 -10.60 -0.26 18.55
N ASN A 131 -10.47 1.07 18.56
CA ASN A 131 -9.17 1.75 18.48
C ASN A 131 -8.26 1.37 19.66
N TYR A 132 -8.81 1.20 20.86
CA TYR A 132 -8.06 0.72 22.01
C TYR A 132 -7.45 -0.66 21.75
N TYR A 133 -8.26 -1.60 21.24
CA TYR A 133 -7.76 -2.91 20.84
C TYR A 133 -6.68 -2.79 19.75
N SER A 134 -6.95 -2.08 18.66
CA SER A 134 -6.00 -1.96 17.54
C SER A 134 -4.66 -1.36 17.97
N ALA A 135 -4.66 -0.35 18.84
CA ALA A 135 -3.43 0.27 19.38
C ALA A 135 -2.64 -0.66 20.31
N ASN A 136 -3.30 -1.65 20.91
CA ASN A 136 -2.72 -2.59 21.86
C ASN A 136 -2.68 -4.04 21.32
N ARG A 137 -2.89 -4.25 20.01
CA ARG A 137 -3.05 -5.57 19.38
C ARG A 137 -1.97 -6.57 19.79
N TRP A 138 -0.70 -6.15 19.78
CA TRP A 138 0.45 -6.97 20.19
C TRP A 138 0.36 -7.49 21.64
N LYS A 139 -0.30 -6.78 22.55
CA LYS A 139 -0.53 -7.22 23.94
C LYS A 139 -1.59 -8.30 24.02
N PHE A 140 -2.60 -8.23 23.15
CA PHE A 140 -3.67 -9.22 23.10
C PHE A 140 -3.19 -10.52 22.46
N ASP A 141 -2.34 -10.45 21.43
CA ASP A 141 -1.75 -11.64 20.78
C ASP A 141 -0.86 -12.46 21.75
N GLN A 142 -0.31 -11.82 22.79
CA GLN A 142 0.54 -12.44 23.80
C GLN A 142 -0.23 -12.95 25.04
N ARG A 143 -1.55 -12.71 25.13
CA ARG A 143 -2.37 -13.05 26.31
C ARG A 143 -3.42 -14.08 25.93
N THR A 144 -3.37 -15.27 26.55
CA THR A 144 -4.33 -16.35 26.27
C THR A 144 -5.63 -16.23 27.06
N GLN A 145 -5.68 -15.53 28.20
CA GLN A 145 -6.90 -15.28 29.02
C GLN A 145 -6.77 -14.00 29.88
N THR A 146 -7.91 -13.41 30.30
CA THR A 146 -7.93 -12.33 31.30
C THR A 146 -7.36 -12.80 32.64
N VAL A 147 -6.36 -12.10 33.18
CA VAL A 147 -5.91 -12.25 34.57
C VAL A 147 -6.41 -11.05 35.36
N ASN A 148 -7.18 -11.29 36.44
CA ASN A 148 -7.76 -10.25 37.31
C ASN A 148 -8.70 -9.26 36.60
N PHE A 149 -9.75 -9.76 35.92
CA PHE A 149 -10.75 -8.92 35.24
C PHE A 149 -11.35 -7.86 36.18
N ARG A 150 -11.31 -6.60 35.74
CA ARG A 150 -11.92 -5.45 36.39
C ARG A 150 -12.81 -4.72 35.39
N LYS A 151 -14.09 -4.59 35.71
CA LYS A 151 -15.09 -3.95 34.83
C LYS A 151 -14.78 -2.47 34.57
N ASP A 152 -14.09 -1.80 35.47
CA ASP A 152 -13.70 -0.39 35.39
C ASP A 152 -12.33 -0.15 34.74
N ASP A 153 -11.59 -1.22 34.39
CA ASP A 153 -10.26 -1.13 33.80
C ASP A 153 -10.16 -2.00 32.53
N ILE A 154 -10.28 -1.34 31.38
CA ILE A 154 -10.20 -1.98 30.05
C ILE A 154 -8.86 -2.68 29.79
N SER A 155 -7.78 -2.34 30.49
CA SER A 155 -6.48 -3.02 30.34
C SER A 155 -6.48 -4.47 30.85
N THR A 156 -7.51 -4.83 31.63
CA THR A 156 -7.75 -6.19 32.14
C THR A 156 -8.70 -7.01 31.27
N TRP A 157 -9.30 -6.41 30.25
CA TRP A 157 -10.30 -7.07 29.40
C TRP A 157 -9.63 -7.98 28.36
N ASP A 158 -10.32 -9.04 27.94
CA ASP A 158 -9.94 -9.83 26.79
C ASP A 158 -10.54 -9.27 25.49
N LEU A 159 -10.11 -9.81 24.36
CA LEU A 159 -10.63 -9.42 23.05
C LEU A 159 -12.15 -9.63 22.98
N THR A 160 -12.67 -10.73 23.53
CA THR A 160 -14.11 -11.03 23.51
C THR A 160 -14.92 -9.93 24.21
N SER A 161 -14.48 -9.47 25.38
CA SER A 161 -15.14 -8.40 26.13
C SER A 161 -15.10 -7.05 25.39
N ILE A 162 -13.97 -6.74 24.74
CA ILE A 162 -13.87 -5.53 23.92
C ILE A 162 -14.84 -5.62 22.73
N VAL A 163 -14.83 -6.74 22.00
CA VAL A 163 -15.71 -6.97 20.85
C VAL A 163 -17.17 -6.90 21.26
N ASP A 164 -17.55 -7.48 22.42
CA ASP A 164 -18.90 -7.37 22.97
C ASP A 164 -19.33 -5.90 23.16
N GLN A 165 -18.47 -5.07 23.77
CA GLN A 165 -18.77 -3.64 23.90
C GLN A 165 -18.87 -2.93 22.54
N VAL A 166 -18.00 -3.24 21.59
CA VAL A 166 -18.07 -2.64 20.25
C VAL A 166 -19.40 -3.00 19.57
N VAL A 167 -19.77 -4.29 19.56
CA VAL A 167 -21.05 -4.77 19.00
C VAL A 167 -22.23 -4.08 19.66
N LYS A 168 -22.25 -4.05 20.99
CA LYS A 168 -23.32 -3.46 21.80
C LYS A 168 -23.50 -1.98 21.55
N HIS A 169 -22.40 -1.21 21.52
CA HIS A 169 -22.46 0.22 21.25
C HIS A 169 -22.87 0.52 19.80
N TYR A 170 -22.46 -0.28 18.81
CA TYR A 170 -22.98 -0.13 17.44
C TYR A 170 -24.49 -0.45 17.35
N GLN A 171 -24.98 -1.49 18.01
CA GLN A 171 -26.42 -1.76 18.09
C GLN A 171 -27.20 -0.61 18.73
N TRP A 172 -26.72 -0.09 19.86
CA TRP A 172 -27.35 1.06 20.50
C TRP A 172 -27.33 2.31 19.64
N SER A 173 -26.29 2.49 18.82
CA SER A 173 -26.23 3.59 17.85
C SER A 173 -27.33 3.51 16.79
N LEU A 174 -27.89 2.33 16.53
CA LEU A 174 -28.96 2.09 15.55
C LEU A 174 -30.35 1.88 16.19
N SER A 175 -30.43 1.74 17.51
CA SER A 175 -31.66 1.38 18.25
C SER A 175 -32.86 2.33 18.05
N SER A 176 -32.61 3.60 17.73
CA SER A 176 -33.66 4.61 17.48
C SER A 176 -34.02 4.71 15.99
N ALA A 177 -34.16 3.56 15.31
CA ALA A 177 -34.23 3.46 13.85
C ALA A 177 -35.23 4.43 13.20
N ASP A 178 -36.47 4.50 13.67
CA ASP A 178 -37.51 5.36 13.09
C ASP A 178 -37.15 6.84 13.09
N SER A 179 -36.53 7.32 14.17
CA SER A 179 -36.07 8.72 14.28
C SER A 179 -34.83 8.94 13.42
N LEU A 180 -33.88 8.00 13.44
CA LEU A 180 -32.64 8.07 12.65
C LEU A 180 -32.92 8.13 11.15
N LYS A 181 -33.86 7.32 10.66
CA LYS A 181 -34.28 7.26 9.25
C LYS A 181 -34.97 8.55 8.79
N LYS A 182 -35.52 9.36 9.70
CA LYS A 182 -36.18 10.64 9.39
C LYS A 182 -35.26 11.85 9.52
N THR A 183 -34.14 11.71 10.23
CA THR A 183 -33.20 12.81 10.47
C THR A 183 -32.19 12.86 9.35
N LYS A 184 -32.20 13.98 8.62
CA LYS A 184 -31.21 14.26 7.57
C LYS A 184 -29.81 14.34 8.15
N LEU A 185 -28.82 13.85 7.38
CA LEU A 185 -27.43 13.86 7.80
C LEU A 185 -26.84 15.30 7.90
N ASP A 186 -27.42 16.25 7.16
CA ASP A 186 -26.97 17.64 7.07
C ASP A 186 -26.88 18.36 8.42
N ILE A 187 -27.64 17.92 9.43
CA ILE A 187 -27.54 18.48 10.78
C ILE A 187 -26.10 18.36 11.33
N TYR A 188 -25.31 17.38 10.89
CA TYR A 188 -23.93 17.16 11.33
C TYR A 188 -22.86 17.75 10.39
N ASP A 189 -23.21 18.61 9.43
CA ASP A 189 -22.26 19.22 8.48
C ASP A 189 -21.07 19.93 9.13
N ALA A 190 -21.24 20.45 10.35
CA ALA A 190 -20.16 21.12 11.07
C ALA A 190 -18.98 20.18 11.41
N VAL A 191 -19.21 18.87 11.45
CA VAL A 191 -18.26 17.83 11.88
C VAL A 191 -17.97 16.77 10.82
N LEU A 192 -18.77 16.67 9.76
CA LEU A 192 -18.56 15.72 8.69
C LEU A 192 -17.47 16.20 7.73
N GLU A 193 -16.58 15.28 7.35
CA GLU A 193 -15.72 15.43 6.17
C GLU A 193 -16.46 14.80 4.99
N THR A 194 -16.73 15.59 3.95
CA THR A 194 -17.56 15.17 2.81
C THR A 194 -16.81 15.27 1.50
N GLU A 195 -16.88 14.19 0.71
CA GLU A 195 -16.51 14.21 -0.70
C GLU A 195 -17.62 14.82 -1.56
N TYR A 196 -17.26 15.26 -2.78
CA TYR A 196 -18.23 15.79 -3.73
C TYR A 196 -19.35 14.77 -4.00
N ASP A 197 -20.61 15.21 -3.83
CA ASP A 197 -21.82 14.43 -4.09
C ASP A 197 -22.00 13.17 -3.22
N SER A 198 -21.24 13.00 -2.13
CA SER A 198 -21.28 11.77 -1.30
C SER A 198 -22.57 11.61 -0.49
N LYS A 199 -23.24 12.71 -0.15
CA LYS A 199 -24.44 12.70 0.71
C LYS A 199 -25.63 11.98 0.08
N LYS A 200 -25.71 11.88 -1.26
CA LYS A 200 -26.79 11.15 -1.93
C LYS A 200 -26.79 9.66 -1.59
N PHE A 201 -25.63 9.10 -1.23
CA PHE A 201 -25.51 7.71 -0.79
C PHE A 201 -25.84 7.52 0.70
N ARG A 202 -25.77 8.58 1.49
CA ARG A 202 -26.01 8.56 2.95
C ARG A 202 -26.92 9.74 3.36
N PRO A 203 -28.17 9.80 2.88
CA PRO A 203 -29.01 10.98 3.09
C PRO A 203 -29.43 11.19 4.57
N THR A 204 -29.49 10.12 5.37
CA THR A 204 -29.98 10.16 6.75
C THR A 204 -28.90 9.86 7.78
N LEU A 205 -29.19 10.20 9.03
CA LEU A 205 -28.34 9.83 10.16
C LEU A 205 -28.31 8.31 10.36
N TYR A 206 -29.38 7.59 10.00
CA TYR A 206 -29.36 6.13 10.00
C TYR A 206 -28.29 5.61 9.04
N ASP A 207 -28.25 6.10 7.81
CA ASP A 207 -27.28 5.65 6.79
C ASP A 207 -25.85 5.82 7.26
N PHE A 208 -25.53 6.99 7.79
CA PHE A 208 -24.19 7.27 8.29
C PHE A 208 -23.78 6.32 9.42
N LEU A 209 -24.64 6.11 10.41
CA LEU A 209 -24.33 5.24 11.56
C LEU A 209 -24.31 3.76 11.17
N ALA A 210 -25.21 3.33 10.28
CA ALA A 210 -25.31 1.97 9.78
C ALA A 210 -24.06 1.60 8.99
N HIS A 211 -23.58 2.48 8.11
CA HIS A 211 -22.35 2.24 7.35
C HIS A 211 -21.09 2.22 8.23
N ARG A 212 -21.03 3.05 9.28
CA ARG A 212 -19.96 2.97 10.28
C ARG A 212 -19.98 1.64 11.04
N ALA A 213 -21.16 1.14 11.38
CA ALA A 213 -21.30 -0.18 12.01
C ALA A 213 -20.92 -1.31 11.03
N LEU A 214 -21.31 -1.21 9.76
CA LEU A 214 -20.91 -2.15 8.71
C LEU A 214 -19.39 -2.21 8.55
N ASP A 215 -18.66 -1.09 8.62
CA ASP A 215 -17.20 -1.09 8.51
C ASP A 215 -16.55 -1.98 9.59
N PHE A 216 -17.13 -2.03 10.79
CA PHE A 216 -16.69 -2.94 11.84
C PHE A 216 -17.18 -4.37 11.60
N TYR A 217 -18.46 -4.58 11.31
CA TYR A 217 -19.03 -5.93 11.17
C TYR A 217 -18.52 -6.71 9.96
N MET A 218 -18.02 -6.01 8.94
CA MET A 218 -17.39 -6.61 7.77
C MET A 218 -15.92 -6.99 8.00
N ASN A 219 -15.33 -6.67 9.16
CA ASN A 219 -13.95 -7.03 9.51
C ASN A 219 -13.88 -8.45 10.10
N THR A 220 -12.95 -9.28 9.62
CA THR A 220 -12.73 -10.66 10.08
C THR A 220 -11.75 -10.80 11.25
N GLU A 221 -10.98 -9.77 11.58
CA GLU A 221 -9.99 -9.81 12.66
C GLU A 221 -10.56 -10.28 14.01
N PRO A 222 -11.78 -9.89 14.44
CA PRO A 222 -12.38 -10.36 15.68
C PRO A 222 -12.88 -11.83 15.65
N GLU A 223 -12.85 -12.50 14.49
CA GLU A 223 -13.34 -13.89 14.36
C GLU A 223 -12.26 -14.96 14.69
N ILE A 224 -11.00 -14.56 14.92
CA ILE A 224 -9.86 -15.48 15.11
C ILE A 224 -10.00 -16.33 16.38
N THR A 225 -10.72 -15.85 17.40
CA THR A 225 -10.80 -16.48 18.72
C THR A 225 -12.15 -17.19 19.02
N LYS A 226 -13.01 -17.41 18.02
CA LYS A 226 -14.40 -17.86 18.24
C LYS A 226 -14.66 -19.37 18.04
N PRO A 227 -15.62 -19.96 18.80
CA PRO A 227 -15.96 -21.39 18.75
C PRO A 227 -16.64 -21.84 17.44
N ALA A 228 -16.79 -23.16 17.28
CA ALA A 228 -17.18 -23.85 16.04
C ALA A 228 -18.59 -23.54 15.48
N TYR A 229 -19.50 -22.94 16.25
CA TYR A 229 -20.86 -22.59 15.80
C TYR A 229 -20.90 -21.13 15.32
N ARG A 230 -20.47 -20.90 14.07
CA ARG A 230 -20.43 -19.58 13.45
C ARG A 230 -21.62 -19.40 12.51
N PHE A 231 -22.19 -18.19 12.44
CA PHE A 231 -23.08 -17.84 11.34
C PHE A 231 -22.30 -17.89 10.01
N GLU A 232 -22.83 -18.63 9.05
CA GLU A 232 -22.25 -18.79 7.72
C GLU A 232 -23.21 -18.25 6.65
N ILE A 233 -22.61 -17.65 5.61
CA ILE A 233 -23.32 -17.18 4.43
C ILE A 233 -23.34 -18.33 3.42
N SER A 234 -24.09 -19.37 3.74
CA SER A 234 -24.09 -20.65 3.00
C SER A 234 -25.21 -20.79 1.97
N SER A 235 -26.33 -20.06 2.12
CA SER A 235 -27.44 -20.10 1.17
C SER A 235 -27.18 -19.22 -0.06
N GLU A 236 -27.63 -19.67 -1.22
CA GLU A 236 -27.65 -18.85 -2.45
C GLU A 236 -28.67 -17.70 -2.34
N ASP A 237 -29.63 -17.78 -1.41
CA ASP A 237 -30.62 -16.74 -1.15
C ASP A 237 -30.00 -15.38 -0.78
N TYR A 238 -28.77 -15.39 -0.25
CA TYR A 238 -28.03 -14.17 0.05
C TYR A 238 -27.66 -13.35 -1.20
N PHE A 239 -27.70 -13.95 -2.40
CA PHE A 239 -27.47 -13.30 -3.69
C PHE A 239 -28.75 -12.86 -4.39
N GLN A 240 -29.93 -13.18 -3.88
CA GLN A 240 -31.19 -12.79 -4.53
C GLN A 240 -31.32 -11.27 -4.69
N PRO A 241 -32.17 -10.79 -5.62
CA PRO A 241 -32.50 -9.38 -5.78
C PRO A 241 -32.86 -8.73 -4.44
N TYR A 242 -32.52 -7.44 -4.27
CA TYR A 242 -32.66 -6.73 -2.99
C TYR A 242 -34.05 -6.86 -2.37
N ASP A 243 -35.10 -6.88 -3.18
CA ASP A 243 -36.51 -6.94 -2.76
C ASP A 243 -36.96 -8.31 -2.24
N VAL A 244 -36.20 -9.36 -2.58
CA VAL A 244 -36.32 -10.71 -2.02
C VAL A 244 -35.41 -10.82 -0.79
N PHE A 245 -34.14 -10.42 -0.92
CA PHE A 245 -33.15 -10.47 0.15
C PHE A 245 -33.59 -9.72 1.41
N MET A 246 -34.19 -8.54 1.28
CA MET A 246 -34.65 -7.73 2.43
C MET A 246 -35.73 -8.44 3.28
N LYS A 247 -36.46 -9.41 2.69
CA LYS A 247 -37.52 -10.18 3.37
C LYS A 247 -37.04 -11.55 3.85
N TYR A 248 -35.83 -11.96 3.47
CA TYR A 248 -35.28 -13.25 3.82
C TYR A 248 -35.07 -13.36 5.33
N ASN A 249 -35.65 -14.38 5.96
CA ASN A 249 -35.55 -14.53 7.41
C ASN A 249 -34.18 -15.13 7.79
N ILE A 250 -33.38 -14.34 8.49
CA ILE A 250 -32.09 -14.76 9.02
C ILE A 250 -32.10 -14.80 10.54
N SER A 251 -31.57 -15.89 11.09
CA SER A 251 -31.40 -16.11 12.53
C SER A 251 -29.99 -16.58 12.83
N SER A 252 -29.44 -16.13 13.96
CA SER A 252 -28.18 -16.59 14.52
C SER A 252 -28.39 -16.82 16.01
N SER A 253 -27.89 -17.94 16.54
CA SER A 253 -27.81 -18.17 17.98
C SER A 253 -26.58 -17.53 18.63
N ASP A 254 -25.59 -17.12 17.83
CA ASP A 254 -24.39 -16.42 18.28
C ASP A 254 -24.66 -14.91 18.37
N SER A 255 -24.61 -14.38 19.59
CA SER A 255 -24.83 -12.96 19.91
C SER A 255 -23.68 -12.05 19.47
N LEU A 256 -22.52 -12.60 19.12
CA LEU A 256 -21.36 -11.86 18.60
C LEU A 256 -21.08 -12.16 17.13
N SER A 257 -22.05 -12.70 16.39
CA SER A 257 -21.91 -12.97 14.96
C SER A 257 -21.85 -11.67 14.16
N LEU A 258 -20.64 -11.21 13.83
CA LEU A 258 -20.43 -9.96 13.09
C LEU A 258 -21.08 -10.01 11.71
N LYS A 259 -20.89 -11.13 10.99
CA LYS A 259 -21.52 -11.36 9.69
C LYS A 259 -23.04 -11.30 9.75
N PHE A 260 -23.66 -11.85 10.80
CA PHE A 260 -25.11 -11.75 10.98
C PHE A 260 -25.58 -10.29 11.11
N TYR A 261 -24.90 -9.49 11.94
CA TYR A 261 -25.23 -8.07 12.09
C TYR A 261 -25.00 -7.28 10.80
N ALA A 262 -23.94 -7.60 10.04
CA ALA A 262 -23.74 -7.00 8.73
C ALA A 262 -24.91 -7.28 7.79
N VAL A 263 -25.33 -8.55 7.67
CA VAL A 263 -26.48 -8.92 6.82
C VAL A 263 -27.76 -8.22 7.29
N LYS A 264 -28.03 -8.15 8.59
CA LYS A 264 -29.20 -7.43 9.14
C LYS A 264 -29.18 -5.95 8.77
N ILE A 265 -28.05 -5.28 8.91
CA ILE A 265 -27.94 -3.86 8.56
C ILE A 265 -28.12 -3.66 7.05
N PHE A 266 -27.60 -4.55 6.20
CA PHE A 266 -27.90 -4.50 4.77
C PHE A 266 -29.41 -4.64 4.50
N GLN A 267 -30.12 -5.55 5.18
CA GLN A 267 -31.58 -5.65 5.03
C GLN A 267 -32.29 -4.33 5.40
N GLU A 268 -31.87 -3.69 6.51
CA GLU A 268 -32.48 -2.44 6.97
C GLU A 268 -32.18 -1.23 6.06
N LEU A 269 -30.96 -1.15 5.50
CA LEU A 269 -30.59 -0.12 4.53
C LEU A 269 -31.33 -0.30 3.20
N LEU A 270 -31.45 -1.53 2.71
CA LEU A 270 -32.18 -1.82 1.48
C LEU A 270 -33.68 -1.56 1.64
N ASP A 271 -34.27 -1.89 2.80
CA ASP A 271 -35.65 -1.56 3.12
C ASP A 271 -35.89 -0.05 3.13
N LEU A 272 -35.00 0.70 3.80
CA LEU A 272 -35.07 2.16 3.92
C LEU A 272 -35.15 2.84 2.55
N HIS A 273 -34.30 2.43 1.60
CA HIS A 273 -34.21 3.07 0.28
C HIS A 273 -35.04 2.38 -0.81
N SER A 274 -35.78 1.31 -0.50
CA SER A 274 -36.53 0.51 -1.48
C SER A 274 -37.59 1.29 -2.26
N LYS A 275 -38.04 2.44 -1.74
CA LYS A 275 -39.09 3.30 -2.29
C LYS A 275 -38.61 4.70 -2.66
N ASP A 276 -37.31 4.96 -2.60
CA ASP A 276 -36.75 6.26 -2.94
C ASP A 276 -36.92 6.53 -4.44
N SER A 277 -37.19 7.80 -4.79
CA SER A 277 -37.27 8.20 -6.19
C SER A 277 -35.91 8.15 -6.88
N ASP A 278 -34.85 8.46 -6.12
CA ASP A 278 -33.46 8.31 -6.53
C ASP A 278 -32.91 7.00 -5.92
N PRO A 279 -32.58 5.98 -6.73
CA PRO A 279 -32.10 4.70 -6.24
C PRO A 279 -30.60 4.72 -5.85
N SER A 280 -29.93 5.87 -5.83
CA SER A 280 -28.47 5.94 -5.58
C SER A 280 -28.05 5.28 -4.27
N ALA A 281 -28.71 5.59 -3.16
CA ALA A 281 -28.39 4.98 -1.86
C ALA A 281 -28.72 3.48 -1.82
N LEU A 282 -29.84 3.07 -2.46
CA LEU A 282 -30.24 1.68 -2.59
C LEU A 282 -29.20 0.85 -3.35
N VAL A 283 -28.78 1.33 -4.53
CA VAL A 283 -27.82 0.62 -5.39
C VAL A 283 -26.44 0.57 -4.74
N ASP A 284 -25.98 1.64 -4.09
CA ASP A 284 -24.71 1.63 -3.36
C ASP A 284 -24.72 0.61 -2.22
N ALA A 285 -25.78 0.60 -1.40
CA ALA A 285 -25.95 -0.38 -0.33
C ALA A 285 -26.01 -1.81 -0.87
N ASP A 286 -26.69 -2.03 -2.00
CA ASP A 286 -26.83 -3.35 -2.62
C ASP A 286 -25.52 -3.87 -3.21
N LEU A 287 -24.76 -3.02 -3.91
CA LEU A 287 -23.43 -3.37 -4.41
C LEU A 287 -22.49 -3.70 -3.26
N ARG A 288 -22.53 -2.93 -2.16
CA ARG A 288 -21.76 -3.21 -0.96
C ARG A 288 -22.18 -4.53 -0.30
N ARG A 289 -23.48 -4.83 -0.24
CA ARG A 289 -24.00 -6.15 0.20
C ARG A 289 -23.43 -7.25 -0.67
N LEU A 290 -23.61 -7.18 -1.99
CA LEU A 290 -23.23 -8.24 -2.92
C LEU A 290 -21.72 -8.55 -2.83
N LYS A 291 -20.86 -7.52 -2.73
CA LYS A 291 -19.41 -7.68 -2.50
C LYS A 291 -19.11 -8.40 -1.19
N PHE A 292 -19.79 -8.00 -0.11
CA PHE A 292 -19.65 -8.63 1.21
C PHE A 292 -20.07 -10.11 1.16
N ILE A 293 -21.25 -10.40 0.62
CA ILE A 293 -21.77 -11.77 0.48
C ILE A 293 -20.81 -12.62 -0.37
N ARG A 294 -20.36 -12.12 -1.53
CA ARG A 294 -19.35 -12.81 -2.34
C ARG A 294 -18.07 -13.13 -1.58
N SER A 295 -17.58 -12.20 -0.77
CA SER A 295 -16.31 -12.37 -0.05
C SER A 295 -16.39 -13.45 1.03
N TYR A 296 -17.55 -13.59 1.67
CA TYR A 296 -17.72 -14.45 2.85
C TYR A 296 -18.64 -15.66 2.63
N SER A 297 -19.21 -15.81 1.43
CA SER A 297 -20.02 -16.98 1.12
C SER A 297 -19.16 -18.25 1.03
N THR A 298 -19.71 -19.33 1.57
CA THR A 298 -19.14 -20.68 1.49
C THR A 298 -19.58 -21.43 0.23
N SER A 299 -20.44 -20.85 -0.61
CA SER A 299 -20.87 -21.44 -1.88
C SER A 299 -19.74 -21.49 -2.91
N GLU A 300 -19.59 -22.62 -3.59
CA GLU A 300 -18.68 -22.79 -4.72
C GLU A 300 -19.11 -21.95 -5.94
N PHE A 301 -20.40 -21.62 -6.05
CA PHE A 301 -20.98 -20.83 -7.15
C PHE A 301 -21.00 -19.33 -6.90
N LYS A 302 -20.41 -18.84 -5.80
CA LYS A 302 -20.49 -17.43 -5.37
C LYS A 302 -20.09 -16.41 -6.43
N ASP A 303 -19.11 -16.72 -7.28
CA ASP A 303 -18.70 -15.81 -8.37
C ASP A 303 -19.77 -15.72 -9.45
N SER A 304 -20.36 -16.86 -9.86
CA SER A 304 -21.46 -16.88 -10.84
C SER A 304 -22.73 -16.23 -10.30
N LEU A 305 -23.09 -16.50 -9.04
CA LEU A 305 -24.24 -15.89 -8.37
C LEU A 305 -24.06 -14.38 -8.24
N TYR A 306 -22.88 -13.91 -7.85
CA TYR A 306 -22.57 -12.48 -7.77
C TYR A 306 -22.70 -11.80 -9.14
N LEU A 307 -22.11 -12.37 -10.20
CA LEU A 307 -22.20 -11.82 -11.55
C LEU A 307 -23.65 -11.73 -12.04
N GLU A 308 -24.45 -12.77 -11.81
CA GLU A 308 -25.86 -12.77 -12.18
C GLU A 308 -26.65 -11.71 -11.40
N SER A 309 -26.37 -11.56 -10.11
CA SER A 309 -26.98 -10.53 -9.26
C SER A 309 -26.67 -9.12 -9.76
N LEU A 310 -25.41 -8.86 -10.14
CA LEU A 310 -25.01 -7.58 -10.71
C LEU A 310 -25.71 -7.29 -12.04
N ARG A 311 -25.86 -8.29 -12.92
CA ARG A 311 -26.59 -8.14 -14.19
C ARG A 311 -28.06 -7.83 -13.97
N GLN A 312 -28.68 -8.48 -12.99
CA GLN A 312 -30.06 -8.19 -12.61
C GLN A 312 -30.21 -6.78 -12.04
N LEU A 313 -29.26 -6.34 -11.21
CA LEU A 313 -29.23 -4.98 -10.65
C LEU A 313 -29.06 -3.92 -11.75
N GLU A 314 -28.10 -4.11 -12.66
CA GLU A 314 -27.89 -3.25 -13.83
C GLU A 314 -29.16 -3.14 -14.67
N LYS A 315 -29.79 -4.29 -14.98
CA LYS A 315 -31.01 -4.35 -15.78
C LYS A 315 -32.19 -3.64 -15.09
N LYS A 316 -32.34 -3.80 -13.78
CA LYS A 316 -33.43 -3.19 -13.01
C LYS A 316 -33.34 -1.66 -13.01
N PHE A 317 -32.13 -1.11 -12.92
CA PHE A 317 -31.89 0.33 -12.88
C PHE A 317 -31.32 0.88 -14.19
N TYR A 318 -31.54 0.21 -15.32
CA TYR A 318 -30.90 0.52 -16.61
C TYR A 318 -31.13 1.95 -17.10
N SER A 319 -32.25 2.57 -16.72
CA SER A 319 -32.59 3.96 -17.07
C SER A 319 -32.06 5.00 -16.08
N HIS A 320 -31.34 4.59 -15.03
CA HIS A 320 -30.76 5.48 -14.01
C HIS A 320 -29.22 5.40 -14.03
N GLU A 321 -28.56 6.49 -13.61
CA GLU A 321 -27.10 6.57 -13.61
C GLU A 321 -26.42 5.50 -12.75
N SER A 322 -27.11 5.01 -11.72
CA SER A 322 -26.63 3.95 -10.82
C SER A 322 -26.43 2.60 -11.54
N SER A 323 -27.03 2.38 -12.72
CA SER A 323 -26.70 1.19 -13.52
C SER A 323 -25.25 1.16 -14.00
N ALA A 324 -24.60 2.33 -14.12
CA ALA A 324 -23.18 2.41 -14.46
C ALA A 324 -22.28 1.87 -13.32
N GLU A 325 -22.73 1.93 -12.07
CA GLU A 325 -22.00 1.33 -10.94
C GLU A 325 -22.00 -0.20 -11.05
N ALA A 326 -23.15 -0.79 -11.36
CA ALA A 326 -23.26 -2.23 -11.60
C ALA A 326 -22.45 -2.66 -12.84
N ALA A 327 -22.47 -1.87 -13.92
CA ALA A 327 -21.66 -2.12 -15.10
C ALA A 327 -20.15 -2.11 -14.77
N TYR A 328 -19.68 -1.16 -13.97
CA TYR A 328 -18.30 -1.15 -13.49
C TYR A 328 -17.94 -2.42 -12.71
N GLU A 329 -18.79 -2.88 -11.80
CA GLU A 329 -18.54 -4.11 -11.03
C GLU A 329 -18.50 -5.35 -11.92
N ILE A 330 -19.39 -5.44 -12.92
CA ILE A 330 -19.37 -6.53 -13.93
C ILE A 330 -18.06 -6.49 -14.71
N ALA A 331 -17.65 -5.30 -15.18
CA ALA A 331 -16.39 -5.13 -15.89
C ALA A 331 -15.17 -5.49 -15.01
N TYR A 332 -15.19 -5.11 -13.73
CA TYR A 332 -14.11 -5.42 -12.79
C TYR A 332 -13.99 -6.92 -12.52
N MET A 333 -15.11 -7.66 -12.51
CA MET A 333 -15.07 -9.12 -12.48
C MET A 333 -14.40 -9.71 -13.72
N ALA A 334 -14.80 -9.25 -14.91
CA ALA A 334 -14.20 -9.70 -16.16
C ALA A 334 -12.69 -9.36 -16.18
N TYR A 335 -12.30 -8.15 -15.79
CA TYR A 335 -10.90 -7.76 -15.61
C TYR A 335 -10.14 -8.72 -14.69
N SER A 336 -10.71 -9.01 -13.50
CA SER A 336 -10.11 -9.91 -12.52
C SER A 336 -9.98 -11.35 -13.03
N GLN A 337 -10.91 -11.81 -13.88
CA GLN A 337 -10.80 -13.09 -14.57
C GLN A 337 -9.71 -13.05 -15.65
N GLY A 338 -9.61 -11.96 -16.41
CA GLY A 338 -8.57 -11.77 -17.42
C GLY A 338 -7.16 -11.83 -16.86
N LEU A 339 -6.94 -11.41 -15.62
CA LEU A 339 -5.65 -11.52 -14.92
C LEU A 339 -5.23 -12.97 -14.65
N LYS A 340 -6.16 -13.93 -14.74
CA LYS A 340 -5.89 -15.37 -14.57
C LYS A 340 -5.54 -16.06 -15.88
N TYR A 341 -5.59 -15.36 -17.02
CA TYR A 341 -5.24 -15.94 -18.31
C TYR A 341 -3.81 -16.45 -18.31
N GLN A 342 -3.62 -17.69 -18.76
CA GLN A 342 -2.32 -18.34 -18.89
C GLN A 342 -2.07 -18.67 -20.36
N PRO A 343 -1.28 -17.83 -21.06
CA PRO A 343 -0.90 -18.11 -22.44
C PRO A 343 -0.31 -19.52 -22.59
N LEU A 344 -0.58 -20.17 -23.73
CA LEU A 344 -0.12 -21.52 -24.08
C LEU A 344 -0.70 -22.68 -23.24
N VAL A 345 -1.48 -22.39 -22.19
CA VAL A 345 -2.15 -23.42 -21.36
C VAL A 345 -3.63 -23.54 -21.73
N SER A 346 -4.36 -22.43 -21.75
CA SER A 346 -5.79 -22.40 -22.04
C SER A 346 -6.26 -21.04 -22.52
N ASP A 347 -7.22 -21.02 -23.44
CA ASP A 347 -7.92 -19.80 -23.86
C ASP A 347 -9.02 -19.37 -22.87
N GLU A 348 -9.23 -20.16 -21.80
CA GLU A 348 -10.04 -19.76 -20.66
C GLU A 348 -9.49 -18.43 -20.11
N TYR A 349 -10.32 -17.39 -20.14
CA TYR A 349 -10.00 -16.00 -19.77
C TYR A 349 -9.29 -15.10 -20.79
N LYS A 350 -8.85 -15.61 -21.95
CA LYS A 350 -8.16 -14.78 -22.97
C LYS A 350 -8.88 -13.46 -23.26
N TRP A 351 -10.18 -13.55 -23.54
CA TRP A 351 -11.01 -12.41 -23.97
C TRP A 351 -11.61 -11.54 -22.84
N LYS A 352 -11.32 -11.86 -21.58
CA LYS A 352 -12.01 -11.24 -20.44
C LYS A 352 -11.66 -9.77 -20.22
N MET A 353 -10.45 -9.36 -20.58
CA MET A 353 -10.06 -7.95 -20.58
C MET A 353 -10.87 -7.14 -21.61
N LYS A 354 -11.08 -7.70 -22.81
CA LYS A 354 -11.91 -7.10 -23.85
C LYS A 354 -13.39 -7.05 -23.46
N GLU A 355 -13.91 -8.09 -22.80
CA GLU A 355 -15.24 -8.09 -22.21
C GLU A 355 -15.40 -6.94 -21.20
N ALA A 356 -14.43 -6.76 -20.30
CA ALA A 356 -14.42 -5.66 -19.33
C ALA A 356 -14.48 -4.28 -20.00
N VAL A 357 -13.65 -4.05 -21.02
CA VAL A 357 -13.68 -2.80 -21.80
C VAL A 357 -15.05 -2.58 -22.44
N SER A 358 -15.63 -3.61 -23.07
CA SER A 358 -16.93 -3.49 -23.73
C SER A 358 -18.05 -3.14 -22.74
N VAL A 359 -18.06 -3.75 -21.55
CA VAL A 359 -19.05 -3.43 -20.50
C VAL A 359 -18.87 -1.99 -20.01
N CYS A 360 -17.64 -1.57 -19.75
CA CYS A 360 -17.32 -0.20 -19.36
C CYS A 360 -17.79 0.82 -20.41
N GLU A 361 -17.48 0.59 -21.70
CA GLU A 361 -17.89 1.47 -22.80
C GLU A 361 -19.42 1.60 -22.89
N GLN A 362 -20.15 0.50 -22.69
CA GLN A 362 -21.61 0.53 -22.66
C GLN A 362 -22.14 1.35 -21.47
N GLY A 363 -21.55 1.20 -20.28
CA GLY A 363 -21.89 2.00 -19.10
C GLY A 363 -21.64 3.50 -19.32
N ILE A 364 -20.46 3.85 -19.84
CA ILE A 364 -20.08 5.24 -20.16
C ILE A 364 -21.02 5.84 -21.21
N LYS A 365 -21.36 5.10 -22.26
CA LYS A 365 -22.26 5.56 -23.32
C LYS A 365 -23.65 5.92 -22.79
N ARG A 366 -24.16 5.17 -21.82
CA ARG A 366 -25.48 5.42 -21.23
C ARG A 366 -25.46 6.62 -20.27
N PHE A 367 -24.44 6.71 -19.42
CA PHE A 367 -24.37 7.72 -18.35
C PHE A 367 -22.98 8.34 -18.21
N PRO A 368 -22.51 9.16 -19.16
CA PRO A 368 -21.10 9.58 -19.25
C PRO A 368 -20.60 10.43 -18.07
N GLN A 369 -21.50 11.03 -17.29
CA GLN A 369 -21.14 11.89 -16.15
C GLN A 369 -21.27 11.19 -14.79
N SER A 370 -21.77 9.96 -14.75
CA SER A 370 -21.98 9.23 -13.50
C SER A 370 -20.66 8.84 -12.83
N HIS A 371 -20.71 8.53 -11.54
CA HIS A 371 -19.54 8.03 -10.82
C HIS A 371 -19.08 6.67 -11.39
N GLY A 372 -20.00 5.75 -11.65
CA GLY A 372 -19.72 4.48 -12.31
C GLY A 372 -19.06 4.62 -13.69
N ALA A 373 -19.42 5.64 -14.48
CA ALA A 373 -18.74 5.91 -15.75
C ALA A 373 -17.30 6.40 -15.57
N LYS A 374 -17.02 7.19 -14.52
CA LYS A 374 -15.63 7.59 -14.17
C LYS A 374 -14.81 6.37 -13.75
N ASN A 375 -15.39 5.45 -12.97
CA ASN A 375 -14.74 4.19 -12.60
C ASN A 375 -14.49 3.30 -13.82
N CYS A 376 -15.48 3.20 -14.73
CA CYS A 376 -15.33 2.52 -16.02
C CYS A 376 -14.19 3.10 -16.86
N GLN A 377 -14.09 4.44 -16.93
CA GLN A 377 -13.03 5.14 -17.66
C GLN A 377 -11.65 4.81 -17.07
N ALA A 378 -11.51 4.86 -15.74
CA ALA A 378 -10.27 4.49 -15.06
C ALA A 378 -9.88 3.02 -15.30
N LEU A 379 -10.85 2.11 -15.34
CA LEU A 379 -10.60 0.71 -15.64
C LEU A 379 -10.18 0.50 -17.10
N ILE A 380 -10.81 1.19 -18.06
CA ILE A 380 -10.40 1.15 -19.48
C ILE A 380 -8.95 1.66 -19.61
N GLU A 381 -8.59 2.74 -18.92
CA GLU A 381 -7.23 3.28 -18.93
C GLU A 381 -6.21 2.29 -18.34
N THR A 382 -6.60 1.58 -17.28
CA THR A 382 -5.77 0.53 -16.67
C THR A 382 -5.57 -0.66 -17.63
N ILE A 383 -6.64 -1.13 -18.27
CA ILE A 383 -6.57 -2.25 -19.23
C ILE A 383 -5.76 -1.85 -20.47
N GLY A 384 -5.96 -0.62 -20.95
CA GLY A 384 -5.30 -0.04 -22.11
C GLY A 384 -3.88 0.46 -21.85
N GLN A 385 -3.36 0.37 -20.62
CA GLN A 385 -1.99 0.74 -20.32
C GLN A 385 -1.04 -0.05 -21.21
N LYS A 386 -0.16 0.68 -21.90
CA LYS A 386 0.87 0.11 -22.74
C LYS A 386 2.00 -0.43 -21.88
N ASP A 387 2.54 -1.57 -22.28
CA ASP A 387 3.68 -2.19 -21.63
C ASP A 387 4.67 -2.68 -22.69
N LEU A 388 5.96 -2.53 -22.40
CA LEU A 388 7.04 -2.95 -23.27
C LEU A 388 8.24 -3.33 -22.40
N ASP A 389 8.71 -4.54 -22.54
CA ASP A 389 9.93 -5.05 -21.95
C ASP A 389 10.81 -5.70 -23.03
N LEU A 390 12.12 -5.65 -22.79
CA LEU A 390 13.12 -6.08 -23.75
C LEU A 390 14.26 -6.81 -23.04
N GLN A 391 14.46 -8.07 -23.43
CA GLN A 391 15.48 -8.93 -22.87
C GLN A 391 16.39 -9.45 -23.98
N VAL A 392 17.67 -9.55 -23.66
CA VAL A 392 18.71 -10.07 -24.55
C VAL A 392 19.72 -10.80 -23.67
N GLU A 393 20.43 -11.78 -24.23
CA GLU A 393 21.59 -12.36 -23.58
C GLU A 393 22.60 -11.27 -23.22
N LYS A 394 23.14 -11.34 -22.00
CA LYS A 394 24.11 -10.35 -21.48
C LYS A 394 25.35 -10.24 -22.37
N VAL A 395 25.78 -11.35 -22.96
CA VAL A 395 26.92 -11.42 -23.87
C VAL A 395 26.56 -12.31 -25.07
N ASN A 396 26.52 -11.70 -26.24
CA ASN A 396 26.28 -12.35 -27.53
C ASN A 396 27.61 -12.60 -28.23
N LEU A 397 27.64 -13.56 -29.16
CA LEU A 397 28.80 -13.75 -30.02
C LEU A 397 28.93 -12.58 -31.01
N PRO A 398 30.15 -12.08 -31.24
CA PRO A 398 30.37 -10.98 -32.17
C PRO A 398 30.11 -11.42 -33.61
N ASP A 399 29.60 -10.48 -34.41
CA ASP A 399 29.36 -10.64 -35.85
C ASP A 399 28.48 -11.87 -36.18
N LYS A 400 27.57 -12.23 -35.26
CA LYS A 400 26.61 -13.32 -35.43
C LYS A 400 25.17 -12.88 -35.11
N PRO A 401 24.17 -13.55 -35.70
CA PRO A 401 22.77 -13.32 -35.36
C PRO A 401 22.52 -13.58 -33.87
N ALA A 402 21.76 -12.69 -33.23
CA ALA A 402 21.27 -12.84 -31.87
C ALA A 402 19.76 -12.60 -31.84
N LEU A 403 19.10 -13.10 -30.79
CA LEU A 403 17.68 -12.87 -30.55
C LEU A 403 17.51 -11.92 -29.37
N ALA A 404 16.47 -11.10 -29.44
CA ALA A 404 15.92 -10.40 -28.29
C ALA A 404 14.50 -10.88 -28.03
N PHE A 405 14.18 -11.12 -26.78
CA PHE A 405 12.83 -11.41 -26.32
C PHE A 405 12.11 -10.10 -26.03
N VAL A 406 10.98 -9.86 -26.69
CA VAL A 406 10.14 -8.69 -26.50
C VAL A 406 8.86 -9.14 -25.83
N GLN A 407 8.56 -8.59 -24.66
CA GLN A 407 7.25 -8.71 -24.03
C GLN A 407 6.51 -7.38 -24.19
N TYR A 408 5.23 -7.43 -24.54
CA TYR A 408 4.47 -6.23 -24.85
C TYR A 408 2.98 -6.37 -24.50
N LYS A 409 2.32 -5.22 -24.35
CA LYS A 409 0.86 -5.12 -24.15
C LYS A 409 0.33 -3.86 -24.83
N ASN A 410 -0.77 -3.99 -25.57
CA ASN A 410 -1.44 -2.87 -26.24
C ASN A 410 -0.53 -2.11 -27.23
N LEU A 411 0.38 -2.81 -27.92
CA LEU A 411 1.31 -2.25 -28.90
C LEU A 411 1.20 -3.00 -30.23
N LYS A 412 1.10 -2.25 -31.32
CA LYS A 412 1.06 -2.80 -32.69
C LYS A 412 2.39 -2.67 -33.44
N LYS A 413 3.27 -1.82 -32.95
CA LYS A 413 4.53 -1.47 -33.61
C LYS A 413 5.52 -0.96 -32.58
N ILE A 414 6.79 -1.33 -32.77
CA ILE A 414 7.91 -0.80 -31.98
C ILE A 414 9.02 -0.29 -32.91
N TRP A 415 9.72 0.73 -32.44
CA TRP A 415 10.95 1.27 -33.03
C TRP A 415 12.11 0.86 -32.15
N LEU A 416 13.14 0.29 -32.77
CA LEU A 416 14.32 -0.19 -32.09
C LEU A 416 15.54 0.59 -32.55
N ARG A 417 16.46 0.78 -31.60
CA ARG A 417 17.75 1.41 -31.83
C ARG A 417 18.80 0.69 -31.01
N VAL A 418 19.89 0.29 -31.67
CA VAL A 418 21.09 -0.19 -30.99
C VAL A 418 22.19 0.87 -31.09
N CYS A 419 22.76 1.23 -29.95
CA CYS A 419 23.82 2.22 -29.84
C CYS A 419 25.05 1.59 -29.21
N ARG A 420 26.24 1.85 -29.76
CA ARG A 420 27.50 1.47 -29.11
C ARG A 420 27.71 2.34 -27.88
N MET A 421 28.11 1.73 -26.76
CA MET A 421 28.32 2.38 -25.48
C MET A 421 29.76 2.18 -25.02
N ASP A 422 30.34 3.26 -24.48
CA ASP A 422 31.68 3.26 -23.87
C ASP A 422 31.50 3.13 -22.36
N ILE A 423 31.84 1.95 -21.82
CA ILE A 423 31.57 1.57 -20.42
C ILE A 423 32.30 2.50 -19.43
N ASP A 424 33.55 2.86 -19.72
CA ASP A 424 34.39 3.71 -18.86
C ASP A 424 33.78 5.12 -18.72
N LYS A 425 33.12 5.62 -19.77
CA LYS A 425 32.41 6.91 -19.74
C LYS A 425 31.02 6.83 -19.10
N TYR A 426 30.39 5.65 -19.09
CA TYR A 426 29.00 5.48 -18.66
C TYR A 426 28.86 5.05 -17.21
N ASN A 427 29.75 4.22 -16.66
CA ASN A 427 29.64 3.72 -15.28
C ASN A 427 29.54 4.87 -14.25
N ASN A 428 30.32 5.94 -14.39
CA ASN A 428 30.24 7.10 -13.48
C ASN A 428 29.03 8.03 -13.71
N ALA A 429 28.44 8.03 -14.91
CA ALA A 429 27.47 9.04 -15.35
C ALA A 429 26.02 8.53 -15.46
N VAL A 430 25.80 7.21 -15.42
CA VAL A 430 24.52 6.57 -15.75
C VAL A 430 23.97 5.66 -14.67
N GLU A 431 24.79 5.09 -13.79
CA GLU A 431 24.32 4.22 -12.69
C GLU A 431 23.29 4.88 -11.77
N LYS A 432 23.29 6.23 -11.67
CA LYS A 432 22.35 7.00 -10.85
C LYS A 432 21.13 7.49 -11.62
N LEU A 433 21.11 7.37 -12.95
CA LEU A 433 20.03 7.86 -13.79
C LEU A 433 18.99 6.76 -13.99
N TYR A 434 17.72 7.13 -13.99
CA TYR A 434 16.61 6.23 -14.27
C TYR A 434 15.53 6.96 -15.07
N GLY A 435 14.63 6.19 -15.69
CA GLY A 435 13.48 6.73 -16.42
C GLY A 435 13.87 7.72 -17.53
N GLU A 436 13.20 8.87 -17.56
CA GLU A 436 13.31 9.86 -18.65
C GLU A 436 14.75 10.40 -18.81
N GLU A 437 15.49 10.61 -17.72
CA GLU A 437 16.84 11.15 -17.78
C GLU A 437 17.83 10.17 -18.40
N LEU A 438 17.70 8.89 -18.06
CA LEU A 438 18.52 7.83 -18.61
C LEU A 438 18.26 7.64 -20.11
N VAL A 439 16.99 7.61 -20.51
CA VAL A 439 16.61 7.55 -21.93
C VAL A 439 17.22 8.72 -22.70
N LYS A 440 17.10 9.95 -22.20
CA LYS A 440 17.72 11.14 -22.83
C LYS A 440 19.23 11.00 -22.98
N LYS A 441 19.90 10.32 -22.05
CA LYS A 441 21.33 10.07 -22.11
C LYS A 441 21.66 9.06 -23.21
N TYR A 442 20.94 7.94 -23.29
CA TYR A 442 21.11 6.95 -24.36
C TYR A 442 20.81 7.51 -25.75
N LEU A 443 19.82 8.40 -25.89
CA LEU A 443 19.48 9.04 -27.16
C LEU A 443 20.58 9.99 -27.69
N LYS A 444 21.58 10.35 -26.88
CA LYS A 444 22.76 11.11 -27.33
C LYS A 444 23.85 10.22 -27.95
N LEU A 445 23.75 8.91 -27.80
CA LEU A 445 24.67 7.97 -28.44
C LEU A 445 24.40 7.91 -29.94
N SER A 446 25.46 7.74 -30.73
CA SER A 446 25.31 7.52 -32.17
C SER A 446 24.70 6.12 -32.41
N PRO A 447 23.58 6.02 -33.14
CA PRO A 447 22.97 4.74 -33.43
C PRO A 447 23.86 3.95 -34.40
N LEU A 448 24.10 2.68 -34.09
CA LEU A 448 24.69 1.73 -35.02
C LEU A 448 23.64 1.26 -36.04
N LYS A 449 22.43 0.97 -35.56
CA LYS A 449 21.29 0.57 -36.38
C LYS A 449 19.98 1.04 -35.76
N GLU A 450 19.05 1.41 -36.63
CA GLU A 450 17.66 1.73 -36.30
C GLU A 450 16.73 0.97 -37.24
N TRP A 451 15.64 0.45 -36.70
CA TRP A 451 14.61 -0.23 -37.47
C TRP A 451 13.27 -0.21 -36.73
N SER A 452 12.22 -0.71 -37.37
CA SER A 452 10.91 -0.88 -36.74
C SER A 452 10.33 -2.23 -37.09
N LEU A 453 9.50 -2.78 -36.19
CA LEU A 453 8.81 -4.05 -36.38
C LEU A 453 7.33 -3.87 -36.03
N ASP A 454 6.47 -4.46 -36.84
CA ASP A 454 5.05 -4.60 -36.49
C ASP A 454 4.89 -5.82 -35.57
N LEU A 455 4.13 -5.65 -34.50
CA LEU A 455 3.87 -6.67 -33.49
C LEU A 455 2.50 -7.32 -33.74
N PRO A 456 2.36 -8.65 -33.54
CA PRO A 456 1.05 -9.29 -33.53
C PRO A 456 0.11 -8.67 -32.50
N ASP A 457 -1.16 -8.47 -32.86
CA ASP A 457 -2.18 -7.90 -31.96
C ASP A 457 -3.51 -8.64 -32.12
N ASP A 458 -3.85 -9.45 -31.12
CA ASP A 458 -5.11 -10.19 -31.04
C ASP A 458 -6.28 -9.29 -30.58
N GLY A 459 -5.99 -8.08 -30.10
CA GLY A 459 -6.98 -7.17 -29.54
C GLY A 459 -7.65 -7.69 -28.26
N ASP A 460 -6.95 -8.56 -27.52
CA ASP A 460 -7.42 -9.19 -26.29
C ASP A 460 -6.98 -8.43 -25.02
N HIS A 461 -6.16 -7.39 -25.16
CA HIS A 461 -5.56 -6.62 -24.08
C HIS A 461 -4.72 -7.45 -23.09
N GLN A 462 -4.26 -8.63 -23.49
CA GLN A 462 -3.34 -9.46 -22.72
C GLN A 462 -1.89 -9.10 -23.01
N SER A 463 -0.98 -9.55 -22.14
CA SER A 463 0.46 -9.47 -22.42
C SER A 463 0.85 -10.58 -23.40
N HIS A 464 1.61 -10.20 -24.42
CA HIS A 464 2.13 -11.08 -25.46
C HIS A 464 3.65 -11.00 -25.49
N SER A 465 4.27 -11.98 -26.15
CA SER A 465 5.72 -11.95 -26.38
C SER A 465 6.10 -12.50 -27.74
N VAL A 466 7.22 -12.02 -28.26
CA VAL A 466 7.84 -12.46 -29.51
C VAL A 466 9.36 -12.45 -29.38
N GLU A 467 10.03 -13.33 -30.12
CA GLU A 467 11.46 -13.23 -30.35
C GLU A 467 11.72 -12.44 -31.64
N ILE A 468 12.64 -11.47 -31.57
CA ILE A 468 13.05 -10.65 -32.72
C ILE A 468 14.54 -10.85 -33.00
N ALA A 469 14.90 -10.80 -34.28
CA ALA A 469 16.30 -10.82 -34.68
C ALA A 469 16.98 -9.48 -34.36
N LEU A 470 18.15 -9.55 -33.74
CA LEU A 470 19.06 -8.43 -33.58
C LEU A 470 20.02 -8.35 -34.79
N PRO A 471 20.44 -7.14 -35.19
CA PRO A 471 21.52 -7.00 -36.16
C PRO A 471 22.79 -7.64 -35.61
N GLU A 472 23.63 -8.18 -36.50
CA GLU A 472 24.96 -8.66 -36.14
C GLU A 472 25.77 -7.51 -35.52
N LEU A 473 26.25 -7.73 -34.29
CA LEU A 473 26.96 -6.71 -33.53
C LEU A 473 28.46 -7.00 -33.54
N PRO A 474 29.31 -6.07 -34.02
CA PRO A 474 30.75 -6.20 -33.87
C PRO A 474 31.17 -6.17 -32.40
N LEU A 475 32.41 -6.55 -32.11
CA LEU A 475 32.99 -6.47 -30.77
C LEU A 475 32.72 -5.13 -30.06
N GLY A 476 32.15 -5.21 -28.85
CA GLY A 476 31.90 -4.04 -28.00
C GLY A 476 30.71 -4.18 -27.06
N HIS A 477 30.37 -3.07 -26.39
CA HIS A 477 29.22 -2.96 -25.50
C HIS A 477 28.13 -2.09 -26.15
N TYR A 478 26.88 -2.49 -25.98
CA TYR A 478 25.74 -1.87 -26.64
C TYR A 478 24.59 -1.64 -25.67
N VAL A 479 23.81 -0.60 -25.95
CA VAL A 479 22.47 -0.43 -25.40
C VAL A 479 21.47 -0.60 -26.53
N LEU A 480 20.46 -1.42 -26.29
CA LEU A 480 19.30 -1.60 -27.14
C LEU A 480 18.13 -0.84 -26.52
N LEU A 481 17.49 0.01 -27.32
CA LEU A 481 16.30 0.77 -26.97
C LEU A 481 15.14 0.27 -27.81
N ALA A 482 13.96 0.14 -27.22
CA ALA A 482 12.71 -0.09 -27.92
C ALA A 482 11.66 0.92 -27.44
N SER A 483 10.84 1.44 -28.35
CA SER A 483 9.74 2.35 -28.00
C SER A 483 8.54 2.18 -28.92
N ASP A 484 7.36 2.54 -28.44
CA ASP A 484 6.12 2.60 -29.23
C ASP A 484 6.00 3.84 -30.13
N ASN A 485 7.06 4.66 -30.21
CA ASN A 485 7.13 5.82 -31.09
C ASN A 485 8.57 6.03 -31.61
N ALA A 486 8.68 6.54 -32.84
CA ALA A 486 9.97 6.76 -33.50
C ALA A 486 10.90 7.77 -32.78
N GLY A 487 10.32 8.66 -31.96
CA GLY A 487 11.07 9.69 -31.25
C GLY A 487 11.61 9.25 -29.89
N PHE A 488 11.34 8.02 -29.44
CA PHE A 488 11.70 7.52 -28.10
C PHE A 488 11.28 8.48 -26.98
N GLN A 489 10.13 9.14 -27.14
CA GLN A 489 9.59 10.05 -26.13
C GLN A 489 9.13 9.24 -24.92
N TYR A 490 9.58 9.60 -23.73
CA TYR A 490 9.29 8.83 -22.50
C TYR A 490 7.84 8.97 -22.00
N LYS A 491 7.29 10.20 -22.03
CA LYS A 491 5.99 10.48 -21.40
C LYS A 491 4.84 9.91 -22.23
N LYS A 492 3.91 9.21 -21.56
CA LYS A 492 2.69 8.59 -22.15
C LYS A 492 2.94 7.48 -23.18
N ASN A 493 4.16 6.97 -23.22
CA ASN A 493 4.65 6.04 -24.22
C ASN A 493 5.33 4.86 -23.52
N ALA A 494 5.34 3.72 -24.19
CA ALA A 494 6.11 2.57 -23.72
C ALA A 494 7.56 2.69 -24.23
N ILE A 495 8.51 2.51 -23.33
CA ILE A 495 9.93 2.51 -23.65
C ILE A 495 10.64 1.46 -22.79
N ALA A 496 11.45 0.65 -23.46
CA ALA A 496 12.30 -0.35 -22.83
C ALA A 496 13.75 -0.13 -23.27
N TYR A 497 14.67 -0.52 -22.40
CA TYR A 497 16.09 -0.54 -22.74
C TYR A 497 16.79 -1.66 -22.01
N THR A 498 17.80 -2.21 -22.65
CA THR A 498 18.69 -3.23 -22.08
C THR A 498 20.09 -3.07 -22.66
N SER A 499 21.10 -3.62 -21.99
CA SER A 499 22.49 -3.56 -22.46
C SER A 499 23.05 -4.96 -22.65
N CYS A 500 23.91 -5.12 -23.66
CA CYS A 500 24.59 -6.37 -23.93
C CYS A 500 25.99 -6.15 -24.47
N TRP A 501 26.85 -7.13 -24.26
CA TRP A 501 28.14 -7.24 -24.90
C TRP A 501 28.05 -8.09 -26.18
N ALA A 502 28.91 -7.79 -27.14
CA ALA A 502 29.29 -8.69 -28.21
C ALA A 502 30.77 -9.04 -28.00
N SER A 503 31.05 -10.26 -27.54
CA SER A 503 32.38 -10.68 -27.11
C SER A 503 32.54 -12.20 -27.22
N ASP A 504 33.70 -12.67 -27.70
CA ASP A 504 34.07 -14.09 -27.62
C ASP A 504 34.71 -14.41 -26.27
N ILE A 505 34.90 -13.44 -25.38
CA ILE A 505 35.39 -13.71 -24.03
C ILE A 505 34.27 -14.31 -23.18
N SER A 506 34.60 -15.37 -22.46
CA SER A 506 33.82 -15.91 -21.34
C SER A 506 34.76 -16.17 -20.17
N TYR A 507 34.21 -16.22 -18.96
CA TYR A 507 35.02 -16.45 -17.77
C TYR A 507 34.29 -17.30 -16.74
N LEU A 508 35.07 -18.05 -15.96
CA LEU A 508 34.65 -18.69 -14.72
C LEU A 508 35.47 -18.08 -13.58
N SER A 509 34.84 -17.86 -12.43
CA SER A 509 35.51 -17.36 -11.23
C SER A 509 35.20 -18.22 -10.02
N ARG A 510 36.21 -18.55 -9.21
CA ARG A 510 36.06 -19.33 -7.98
C ARG A 510 36.79 -18.64 -6.84
N LYS A 511 36.11 -18.49 -5.70
CA LYS A 511 36.74 -18.08 -4.45
C LYS A 511 37.44 -19.28 -3.79
N ASN A 512 38.70 -19.10 -3.41
CA ASN A 512 39.50 -20.08 -2.69
C ASN A 512 39.37 -19.92 -1.17
N GLU A 513 39.81 -20.93 -0.42
CA GLU A 513 39.76 -20.95 1.06
C GLU A 513 40.57 -19.82 1.70
N ASP A 514 41.67 -19.39 1.07
CA ASP A 514 42.49 -18.27 1.52
C ASP A 514 41.88 -16.89 1.19
N GLY A 515 40.74 -16.87 0.51
CA GLY A 515 40.04 -15.68 0.03
C GLY A 515 40.53 -15.16 -1.33
N SER A 516 41.53 -15.79 -1.95
CA SER A 516 41.94 -15.46 -3.32
C SER A 516 40.85 -15.88 -4.32
N TYR A 517 40.90 -15.32 -5.54
CA TYR A 517 39.99 -15.71 -6.62
C TYR A 517 40.75 -16.29 -7.79
N ASP A 518 40.39 -17.49 -8.19
CA ASP A 518 40.81 -18.12 -9.42
C ASP A 518 39.89 -17.67 -10.56
N PHE A 519 40.48 -17.35 -11.70
CA PHE A 519 39.76 -17.05 -12.94
C PHE A 519 40.25 -17.96 -14.06
N TYR A 520 39.30 -18.44 -14.86
CA TYR A 520 39.57 -19.12 -16.11
C TYR A 520 38.89 -18.35 -17.24
N VAL A 521 39.65 -17.90 -18.21
CA VAL A 521 39.18 -17.13 -19.37
C VAL A 521 39.15 -18.04 -20.60
N LEU A 522 38.00 -18.12 -21.25
CA LEU A 522 37.71 -19.10 -22.31
C LEU A 522 37.07 -18.39 -23.52
N SER A 523 37.22 -18.99 -24.70
CA SER A 523 36.41 -18.63 -25.88
C SER A 523 34.97 -19.03 -25.61
N ARG A 524 34.05 -18.08 -25.74
CA ARG A 524 32.61 -18.27 -25.55
C ARG A 524 32.04 -19.22 -26.58
N GLU A 525 32.52 -19.14 -27.83
CA GLU A 525 32.08 -20.04 -28.89
C GLU A 525 32.65 -21.45 -28.73
N LYS A 526 33.95 -21.58 -28.44
CA LYS A 526 34.65 -22.88 -28.51
C LYS A 526 34.86 -23.57 -27.17
N GLY A 527 34.72 -22.84 -26.06
CA GLY A 527 35.07 -23.31 -24.72
C GLY A 527 36.57 -23.50 -24.47
N SER A 528 37.42 -23.23 -25.45
CA SER A 528 38.88 -23.39 -25.35
C SER A 528 39.50 -22.26 -24.52
N PRO A 529 40.56 -22.52 -23.73
CA PRO A 529 41.24 -21.49 -22.97
C PRO A 529 41.83 -20.36 -23.83
N LEU A 530 41.74 -19.12 -23.34
CA LEU A 530 42.33 -17.94 -23.98
C LEU A 530 43.60 -17.52 -23.24
N LYS A 531 44.75 -17.65 -23.90
CA LYS A 531 46.06 -17.24 -23.40
C LYS A 531 46.30 -15.74 -23.55
N ASN A 532 47.06 -15.14 -22.62
CA ASN A 532 47.51 -13.74 -22.64
C ASN A 532 46.37 -12.70 -22.64
N VAL A 533 45.17 -13.06 -22.16
CA VAL A 533 44.09 -12.10 -21.94
C VAL A 533 44.49 -11.21 -20.78
N THR A 534 44.48 -9.90 -21.00
CA THR A 534 44.71 -8.92 -19.93
C THR A 534 43.48 -8.87 -19.02
N ALA A 535 43.67 -9.06 -17.72
CA ALA A 535 42.64 -8.86 -16.71
C ALA A 535 43.00 -7.62 -15.87
N GLN A 536 42.35 -6.49 -16.14
CA GLN A 536 42.50 -5.25 -15.39
C GLN A 536 41.46 -5.19 -14.27
N LEU A 537 41.90 -5.08 -13.02
CA LEU A 537 41.00 -4.92 -11.89
C LEU A 537 40.62 -3.44 -11.73
N TRP A 538 39.39 -3.22 -11.31
CA TRP A 538 38.82 -1.91 -11.00
C TRP A 538 38.14 -1.95 -9.63
N TYR A 539 38.41 -0.98 -8.75
CA TYR A 539 37.68 -0.83 -7.49
C TYR A 539 36.93 0.50 -7.45
N GLU A 540 35.80 0.51 -6.77
CA GLU A 540 35.10 1.75 -6.44
C GLU A 540 35.71 2.37 -5.19
N LYS A 541 36.07 3.64 -5.28
CA LYS A 541 36.55 4.42 -4.15
C LYS A 541 35.68 5.65 -3.98
N TYR A 542 35.15 5.85 -2.78
CA TYR A 542 34.42 7.08 -2.48
C TYR A 542 35.36 8.28 -2.46
N ASN A 543 35.11 9.24 -3.34
CA ASN A 543 35.80 10.51 -3.38
C ASN A 543 35.00 11.55 -2.55
N TYR A 544 35.54 11.91 -1.38
CA TYR A 544 34.90 12.84 -0.45
C TYR A 544 34.75 14.27 -0.99
N MET A 545 35.58 14.67 -1.97
CA MET A 545 35.52 16.00 -2.60
C MET A 545 34.33 16.10 -3.55
N THR A 546 34.14 15.08 -4.39
CA THR A 546 33.04 15.02 -5.37
C THR A 546 31.77 14.41 -4.80
N ARG A 547 31.85 13.82 -3.59
CA ARG A 547 30.79 13.04 -2.92
C ARG A 547 30.23 11.92 -3.79
N ASN A 548 31.10 11.28 -4.58
CA ASN A 548 30.76 10.24 -5.53
C ASN A 548 31.74 9.06 -5.42
N TYR A 549 31.28 7.87 -5.80
CA TYR A 549 32.16 6.73 -6.04
C TYR A 549 32.84 6.92 -7.39
N GLU A 550 34.14 6.64 -7.44
CA GLU A 550 34.96 6.68 -8.64
C GLU A 550 35.60 5.31 -8.85
N TYR A 551 35.52 4.80 -10.07
CA TYR A 551 36.22 3.59 -10.49
C TYR A 551 37.70 3.89 -10.71
N VAL A 552 38.58 3.17 -9.99
CA VAL A 552 40.02 3.36 -10.04
C VAL A 552 40.70 2.07 -10.47
N LYS A 553 41.68 2.20 -11.38
CA LYS A 553 42.50 1.07 -11.84
C LYS A 553 43.32 0.49 -10.71
N ALA A 554 43.37 -0.83 -10.66
CA ALA A 554 44.09 -1.62 -9.69
C ALA A 554 45.14 -2.51 -10.37
N GLU A 555 45.39 -3.67 -9.79
CA GLU A 555 46.29 -4.68 -10.31
C GLU A 555 45.87 -5.17 -11.69
N LYS A 556 46.85 -5.64 -12.44
CA LYS A 556 46.67 -6.19 -13.78
C LYS A 556 47.31 -7.57 -13.82
N TYR A 557 46.56 -8.52 -14.36
CA TYR A 557 47.00 -9.90 -14.57
C TYR A 557 46.94 -10.26 -16.06
N ALA A 558 47.54 -11.38 -16.42
CA ALA A 558 47.43 -11.99 -17.73
C ALA A 558 47.14 -13.48 -17.56
N SER A 559 46.25 -14.02 -18.39
CA SER A 559 45.96 -15.45 -18.38
C SER A 559 47.12 -16.27 -18.96
N ASP A 560 47.38 -17.44 -18.37
CA ASP A 560 48.38 -18.40 -18.83
C ASP A 560 47.88 -19.26 -20.01
N ASP A 561 48.63 -20.30 -20.37
CA ASP A 561 48.29 -21.24 -21.46
C ASP A 561 46.97 -21.99 -21.24
N ASN A 562 46.53 -22.12 -19.99
CA ASN A 562 45.26 -22.72 -19.60
C ASN A 562 44.16 -21.69 -19.39
N GLY A 563 44.39 -20.43 -19.82
CA GLY A 563 43.46 -19.33 -19.61
C GLY A 563 43.34 -18.91 -18.15
N PHE A 564 44.26 -19.34 -17.29
CA PHE A 564 44.15 -19.19 -15.84
C PHE A 564 44.92 -17.96 -15.34
N PHE A 565 44.35 -17.28 -14.34
CA PHE A 565 45.09 -16.38 -13.45
C PHE A 565 44.44 -16.35 -12.06
N ASN A 566 45.22 -15.94 -11.05
CA ASN A 566 44.75 -15.81 -9.68
C ASN A 566 44.85 -14.35 -9.20
N VAL A 567 43.81 -13.91 -8.48
CA VAL A 567 43.77 -12.63 -7.77
C VAL A 567 43.97 -12.90 -6.27
N PRO A 568 45.18 -12.72 -5.73
CA PRO A 568 45.45 -12.91 -4.31
C PRO A 568 44.74 -11.85 -3.45
N VAL A 569 44.52 -12.18 -2.18
CA VAL A 569 44.04 -11.21 -1.19
C VAL A 569 45.11 -10.18 -0.89
N GLN A 570 44.75 -8.90 -0.85
CA GLN A 570 45.63 -7.82 -0.41
C GLN A 570 45.18 -7.23 0.93
N GLY A 571 46.10 -7.13 1.88
CA GLY A 571 45.86 -6.51 3.17
C GLY A 571 44.95 -7.32 4.10
N LYS A 572 44.43 -6.65 5.15
CA LYS A 572 43.52 -7.24 6.15
C LYS A 572 42.06 -6.84 5.95
N ASP A 573 41.79 -5.91 5.03
CA ASP A 573 40.45 -5.36 4.81
C ASP A 573 39.72 -6.10 3.68
N TYR A 574 38.39 -5.97 3.66
CA TYR A 574 37.57 -6.41 2.54
C TYR A 574 37.66 -5.41 1.39
N ARG A 575 37.55 -5.88 0.15
CA ARG A 575 37.49 -5.05 -1.06
C ARG A 575 36.47 -5.59 -2.06
N ASN A 576 35.88 -4.68 -2.82
CA ASN A 576 35.09 -5.00 -4.02
C ASN A 576 35.92 -4.67 -5.25
N PHE A 577 35.93 -5.57 -6.23
CA PHE A 577 36.53 -5.28 -7.52
C PHE A 577 35.72 -5.86 -8.69
N ASN A 578 35.77 -5.19 -9.83
CA ASN A 578 35.36 -5.72 -11.13
C ASN A 578 36.60 -6.11 -11.94
N VAL A 579 36.43 -7.00 -12.91
CA VAL A 579 37.50 -7.38 -13.85
C VAL A 579 37.11 -6.99 -15.26
N GLN A 580 37.97 -6.20 -15.91
CA GLN A 580 37.92 -5.91 -17.34
C GLN A 580 38.89 -6.84 -18.06
N PHE A 581 38.35 -7.76 -18.85
CA PHE A 581 39.10 -8.66 -19.71
C PHE A 581 39.34 -8.00 -21.07
N ILE A 582 40.58 -8.03 -21.58
CA ILE A 582 40.96 -7.42 -22.85
C ILE A 582 41.80 -8.42 -23.67
N SER A 583 41.32 -8.74 -24.87
CA SER A 583 42.00 -9.60 -25.83
C SER A 583 41.99 -8.95 -27.23
N GLY A 584 43.07 -8.26 -27.58
CA GLY A 584 43.14 -7.48 -28.82
C GLY A 584 42.11 -6.35 -28.84
N LYS A 585 41.07 -6.49 -29.66
CA LYS A 585 39.93 -5.54 -29.76
C LYS A 585 38.71 -5.99 -28.95
N ASP A 586 38.72 -7.22 -28.43
CA ASP A 586 37.65 -7.76 -27.62
C ASP A 586 37.82 -7.30 -26.17
N GLU A 587 36.70 -6.95 -25.56
CA GLU A 587 36.61 -6.47 -24.19
C GLU A 587 35.34 -7.03 -23.53
N LEU A 588 35.46 -7.42 -22.27
CA LEU A 588 34.33 -7.83 -21.45
C LEU A 588 34.56 -7.42 -20.00
N HIS A 589 33.52 -6.93 -19.33
CA HIS A 589 33.53 -6.67 -17.89
C HIS A 589 32.76 -7.76 -17.15
N THR A 590 33.13 -7.99 -15.89
CA THR A 590 32.33 -8.83 -14.99
C THR A 590 30.95 -8.24 -14.76
N ASP A 591 29.93 -9.10 -14.70
CA ASP A 591 28.53 -8.69 -14.49
C ASP A 591 28.30 -7.95 -13.16
N TYR A 592 29.04 -8.32 -12.11
CA TYR A 592 28.90 -7.80 -10.76
C TYR A 592 30.26 -7.65 -10.09
N ALA A 593 30.32 -6.74 -9.12
CA ALA A 593 31.47 -6.58 -8.26
C ALA A 593 31.71 -7.83 -7.42
N ILE A 594 32.97 -8.26 -7.39
CA ILE A 594 33.44 -9.42 -6.64
C ILE A 594 33.88 -8.96 -5.25
N TYR A 595 33.17 -9.44 -4.24
CA TYR A 595 33.51 -9.20 -2.83
C TYR A 595 34.63 -10.15 -2.40
N GLN A 596 35.81 -9.59 -2.17
CA GLN A 596 36.99 -10.29 -1.68
C GLN A 596 37.30 -9.84 -0.25
N TYR A 597 37.46 -10.81 0.64
CA TYR A 597 37.88 -10.57 2.01
C TYR A 597 38.76 -11.73 2.46
N LYS A 598 39.72 -11.43 3.34
CA LYS A 598 40.48 -12.48 4.03
C LYS A 598 39.52 -13.18 5.00
N PRO A 599 39.27 -14.49 4.86
CA PRO A 599 38.48 -15.20 5.84
C PRO A 599 39.13 -15.08 7.21
N TYR A 600 38.31 -14.83 8.23
CA TYR A 600 38.77 -14.88 9.62
C TYR A 600 39.26 -16.31 9.88
N ASP A 601 40.40 -16.45 10.57
CA ASP A 601 40.84 -17.70 11.19
C ASP A 601 39.88 -18.04 12.34
N TYR A 602 38.63 -18.37 11.99
CA TYR A 602 37.85 -19.20 12.87
C TYR A 602 38.54 -20.56 12.81
N ASN A 603 39.29 -20.88 13.87
CA ASN A 603 39.46 -22.26 14.26
C ASN A 603 38.06 -22.87 14.19
N GLN A 604 37.76 -23.61 13.11
CA GLN A 604 36.53 -24.35 12.99
C GLN A 604 36.57 -25.31 14.16
N LYS A 605 35.91 -24.94 15.26
CA LYS A 605 35.67 -25.88 16.35
C LYS A 605 34.87 -26.97 15.68
N VAL A 606 35.51 -28.13 15.49
CA VAL A 606 34.82 -29.35 15.12
C VAL A 606 33.82 -29.59 16.24
N SER A 607 32.59 -29.12 16.05
CA SER A 607 31.51 -29.32 17.02
C SER A 607 30.86 -30.63 16.65
N THR A 608 30.92 -31.61 17.54
CA THR A 608 30.10 -32.81 17.41
C THR A 608 28.63 -32.38 17.39
N LYS A 609 27.97 -32.50 16.23
CA LYS A 609 26.53 -32.27 16.11
C LYS A 609 25.82 -33.59 16.29
N THR A 610 25.01 -33.69 17.34
CA THR A 610 24.08 -34.81 17.49
C THR A 610 22.78 -34.42 16.83
N PHE A 611 22.40 -35.15 15.79
CA PHE A 611 21.10 -34.99 15.15
C PHE A 611 20.12 -35.96 15.81
N PHE A 612 19.07 -35.41 16.41
CA PHE A 612 17.97 -36.20 16.92
C PHE A 612 16.97 -36.39 15.78
N PHE A 613 16.73 -37.65 15.42
CA PHE A 613 15.66 -38.03 14.52
C PHE A 613 14.56 -38.67 15.36
N THR A 614 13.34 -38.18 15.22
CA THR A 614 12.17 -38.88 15.74
C THR A 614 11.65 -39.83 14.65
N ASP A 615 11.08 -40.97 15.03
CA ASP A 615 10.45 -41.87 14.07
C ASP A 615 9.18 -41.23 13.46
N ARG A 616 8.62 -40.19 14.11
CA ARG A 616 7.37 -39.51 13.75
C ARG A 616 7.40 -38.04 14.17
N MET A 617 6.65 -37.19 13.47
CA MET A 617 6.55 -35.75 13.77
C MET A 617 5.56 -35.44 14.91
N ILE A 618 4.61 -36.34 15.21
CA ILE A 618 3.58 -36.19 16.24
C ILE A 618 3.43 -37.51 17.02
N TYR A 619 3.35 -37.43 18.34
CA TYR A 619 2.96 -38.53 19.23
C TYR A 619 1.58 -38.27 19.83
N ARG A 620 0.83 -39.34 20.07
CA ARG A 620 -0.40 -39.28 20.87
C ARG A 620 -0.05 -39.50 22.35
N PRO A 621 -0.78 -38.88 23.29
CA PRO A 621 -0.61 -39.17 24.72
C PRO A 621 -0.85 -40.66 24.98
N GLY A 622 0.13 -41.35 25.55
CA GLY A 622 0.11 -42.78 25.85
C GLY A 622 1.41 -43.20 26.50
#